data_AF-A0A922I1I5-F1
#
_entry.id   AF-A0A922I1I5-F1
#
_cell.length_a   1.000
_cell.length_b   1.000
_cell.length_c   1.000
_cell.angle_alpha   90.00
_cell.angle_beta   90.00
_cell.angle_gamma   90.00
#
_symmetry.space_group_name_H-M   'P 1'
#
loop_
_entity.id
_entity.type
_entity.pdbx_description
1 polymer ?
#
loop_
_entity_poly.entity_id
_entity_poly.type
_entity_poly.pdbx_seq_one_letter_code
_entity_poly.pdbx_strand_id
1 'polypeptide(L)'
;MKESVENAVLDKFHRSQELSSILNNNNKEQSDQHVQQQAVEVLDEFDGIQKQRQKSLKKSKKQFKKQQQQQQKEHEEQVSESTNKERKSDKALAYLKQWKKHHDDWKFKKILHVWLMKNWKNVDKFPDKRFKIFLKYLHAQNSQSQALSRLKQEAQLMIDDTSIEESIRERSRSILQWLT
;
A
#
# COMPACT_ATOMS: atom_id res chain seq x y z
N MET A 1 -28.56 50.38 25.20
CA MET A 1 -29.33 49.24 24.65
C MET A 1 -28.87 47.86 25.17
N LYS A 2 -28.09 47.77 26.26
CA LYS A 2 -27.69 46.49 26.86
C LYS A 2 -28.49 46.15 28.14
N GLU A 3 -29.06 47.14 28.81
CA GLU A 3 -29.94 46.96 29.99
C GLU A 3 -31.31 46.35 29.67
N SER A 4 -31.77 46.43 28.41
CA SER A 4 -33.07 45.83 28.01
C SER A 4 -33.01 44.32 27.85
N VAL A 5 -31.82 43.74 27.65
CA VAL A 5 -31.65 42.30 27.45
C VAL A 5 -31.49 41.60 28.79
N GLU A 6 -30.75 42.18 29.73
CA GLU A 6 -30.55 41.61 31.07
C GLU A 6 -31.85 41.61 31.91
N ASN A 7 -32.66 42.67 31.83
CA ASN A 7 -33.98 42.69 32.48
C ASN A 7 -34.94 41.65 31.89
N ALA A 8 -34.88 41.41 30.58
CA ALA A 8 -35.69 40.38 29.92
C ALA A 8 -35.24 38.95 30.25
N VAL A 9 -33.97 38.75 30.63
CA VAL A 9 -33.43 37.45 31.04
C VAL A 9 -33.81 37.15 32.50
N LEU A 10 -33.77 38.14 33.39
CA LEU A 10 -34.23 38.00 34.78
C LEU A 10 -35.74 37.72 34.88
N ASP A 11 -36.56 38.42 34.09
CA ASP A 11 -38.02 38.21 34.06
C ASP A 11 -38.39 36.80 33.56
N LYS A 12 -37.66 36.28 32.56
CA LYS A 12 -37.82 34.90 32.07
C LYS A 12 -37.39 33.85 33.10
N PHE A 13 -36.39 34.15 33.92
CA PHE A 13 -35.92 33.24 34.97
C PHE A 13 -36.92 33.13 36.13
N HIS A 14 -37.49 34.25 36.58
CA HIS A 14 -38.54 34.25 37.61
C HIS A 14 -39.83 33.59 37.12
N ARG A 15 -40.23 33.86 35.86
CA ARG A 15 -41.37 33.19 35.23
C ARG A 15 -41.16 31.69 35.09
N SER A 16 -39.92 31.25 34.81
CA SER A 16 -39.57 29.83 34.78
C SER A 16 -39.69 29.17 36.16
N GLN A 17 -39.36 29.89 37.24
CA GLN A 17 -39.52 29.35 38.60
C GLN A 17 -40.99 29.29 39.04
N GLU A 18 -41.81 30.29 38.72
CA GLU A 18 -43.25 30.25 38.98
C GLU A 18 -43.94 29.12 38.21
N LEU A 19 -43.62 28.95 36.92
CA LEU A 19 -44.18 27.86 36.11
C LEU A 19 -43.77 26.48 36.64
N SER A 20 -42.54 26.33 37.13
CA SER A 20 -42.09 25.08 37.77
C SER A 20 -42.75 24.80 39.12
N SER A 21 -43.19 25.84 39.84
CA SER A 21 -43.88 25.70 41.13
C SER A 21 -45.38 25.41 40.96
N ILE A 22 -46.01 25.95 39.91
CA ILE A 22 -47.42 25.74 39.57
C ILE A 22 -47.65 24.34 38.97
N LEU A 23 -46.66 23.76 38.29
CA LEU A 23 -46.76 22.40 37.72
C LEU A 23 -46.61 21.26 38.75
N ASN A 24 -46.28 21.55 40.01
CA ASN A 24 -46.02 20.52 41.04
C ASN A 24 -47.24 20.14 41.90
N ASN A 25 -48.48 20.48 41.52
CA ASN A 25 -49.68 20.02 42.25
C ASN A 25 -50.90 19.78 41.32
N ASN A 26 -51.07 18.52 40.93
CA ASN A 26 -52.32 17.85 40.54
C ASN A 26 -52.96 18.15 39.17
N ASN A 27 -52.58 17.31 38.19
CA ASN A 27 -53.42 16.50 37.29
C ASN A 27 -54.79 17.04 36.83
N LYS A 28 -54.96 17.18 35.51
CA LYS A 28 -55.89 16.33 34.71
C LYS A 28 -55.91 16.76 33.24
N GLU A 29 -55.25 15.98 32.39
CA GLU A 29 -55.90 14.96 31.54
C GLU A 29 -56.64 15.59 30.36
N GLN A 30 -55.99 15.67 29.18
CA GLN A 30 -56.55 15.22 27.88
C GLN A 30 -55.87 15.78 26.60
N SER A 31 -54.80 16.59 26.66
CA SER A 31 -54.07 17.03 25.44
C SER A 31 -52.64 16.46 25.28
N ASP A 32 -52.14 15.73 26.29
CA ASP A 32 -50.73 15.34 26.37
C ASP A 32 -50.32 14.14 25.49
N GLN A 33 -51.23 13.24 25.10
CA GLN A 33 -50.80 12.01 24.42
C GLN A 33 -50.32 12.22 22.98
N HIS A 34 -50.92 13.15 22.22
CA HIS A 34 -50.53 13.36 20.81
C HIS A 34 -49.25 14.20 20.68
N VAL A 35 -49.10 15.21 21.53
CA VAL A 35 -47.90 16.08 21.56
C VAL A 35 -46.70 15.33 22.14
N GLN A 36 -46.89 14.47 23.14
CA GLN A 36 -45.79 13.63 23.66
C GLN A 36 -45.35 12.56 22.65
N GLN A 37 -46.27 11.94 21.90
CA GLN A 37 -45.88 10.95 20.88
C GLN A 37 -45.06 11.59 19.74
N GLN A 38 -45.48 12.76 19.23
CA GLN A 38 -44.71 13.49 18.22
C GLN A 38 -43.37 14.00 18.74
N ALA A 39 -43.30 14.47 20.00
CA ALA A 39 -42.06 14.92 20.60
C ALA A 39 -41.07 13.76 20.84
N VAL A 40 -41.56 12.58 21.24
CA VAL A 40 -40.75 11.37 21.43
C VAL A 40 -40.21 10.87 20.08
N GLU A 41 -41.01 10.89 19.02
CA GLU A 41 -40.61 10.44 17.69
C GLU A 41 -39.53 11.35 17.07
N VAL A 42 -39.68 12.68 17.21
CA VAL A 42 -38.69 13.67 16.75
C VAL A 42 -37.37 13.59 17.55
N LEU A 43 -37.43 13.26 18.84
CA LEU A 43 -36.24 13.09 19.69
C LEU A 43 -35.48 11.79 19.36
N ASP A 44 -36.20 10.69 19.11
CA ASP A 44 -35.58 9.41 18.70
C ASP A 44 -34.94 9.51 17.32
N GLU A 45 -35.55 10.25 16.38
CA GLU A 45 -34.98 10.50 15.05
C GLU A 45 -33.71 11.36 15.14
N PHE A 46 -33.70 12.39 16.01
CA PHE A 46 -32.53 13.25 16.22
C PHE A 46 -31.35 12.51 16.90
N ASP A 47 -31.61 11.65 17.90
CA ASP A 47 -30.57 10.84 18.55
C ASP A 47 -30.00 9.76 17.59
N GLY A 48 -30.86 9.19 16.74
CA GLY A 48 -30.47 8.29 15.66
C GLY A 48 -29.47 8.93 14.69
N ILE A 49 -29.77 10.14 14.22
CA ILE A 49 -28.92 10.91 13.28
C ILE A 49 -27.59 11.31 13.94
N GLN A 50 -27.59 11.74 15.21
CA GLN A 50 -26.37 12.08 15.95
C GLN A 50 -25.47 10.86 16.17
N LYS A 51 -26.02 9.71 16.56
CA LYS A 51 -25.25 8.45 16.70
C LYS A 51 -24.68 7.98 15.37
N GLN A 52 -25.40 8.15 14.27
CA GLN A 52 -24.93 7.76 12.93
C GLN A 52 -23.77 8.65 12.45
N ARG A 53 -23.84 9.97 12.71
CA ARG A 53 -22.77 10.93 12.41
C ARG A 53 -21.51 10.69 13.25
N GLN A 54 -21.64 10.37 14.54
CA GLN A 54 -20.49 10.04 15.38
C GLN A 54 -19.82 8.72 14.98
N LYS A 55 -20.60 7.71 14.54
CA LYS A 55 -20.06 6.44 14.01
C LYS A 55 -19.31 6.63 12.70
N SER A 56 -19.79 7.46 11.78
CA SER A 56 -19.11 7.73 10.49
C SER A 56 -17.81 8.53 10.66
N LEU A 57 -17.78 9.48 11.60
CA LEU A 57 -16.57 10.22 11.98
C LEU A 57 -15.48 9.31 12.59
N LYS A 58 -15.88 8.36 13.46
CA LYS A 58 -14.96 7.35 14.04
C LYS A 58 -14.42 6.39 12.97
N LYS A 59 -15.26 5.99 12.00
CA LYS A 59 -14.86 5.11 10.89
C LYS A 59 -13.88 5.79 9.92
N SER A 60 -14.09 7.08 9.63
CA SER A 60 -13.21 7.88 8.76
C SER A 60 -11.84 8.17 9.41
N LYS A 61 -11.80 8.50 10.72
CA LYS A 61 -10.51 8.66 11.45
C LYS A 61 -9.71 7.35 11.55
N LYS A 62 -10.40 6.20 11.68
CA LYS A 62 -9.76 4.87 11.72
C LYS A 62 -9.24 4.44 10.34
N GLN A 63 -9.87 4.88 9.25
CA GLN A 63 -9.40 4.65 7.89
C GLN A 63 -8.21 5.57 7.53
N PHE A 64 -8.25 6.84 7.92
CA PHE A 64 -7.15 7.78 7.69
C PHE A 64 -5.86 7.39 8.44
N LYS A 65 -5.99 6.95 9.71
CA LYS A 65 -4.84 6.47 10.50
C LYS A 65 -4.29 5.13 10.00
N LYS A 66 -5.13 4.27 9.40
CA LYS A 66 -4.68 3.03 8.71
C LYS A 66 -3.97 3.33 7.40
N GLN A 67 -4.41 4.32 6.61
CA GLN A 67 -3.75 4.72 5.37
C GLN A 67 -2.40 5.41 5.64
N GLN A 68 -2.29 6.27 6.66
CA GLN A 68 -0.98 6.84 7.05
C GLN A 68 -0.01 5.77 7.57
N GLN A 69 -0.47 4.79 8.35
CA GLN A 69 0.39 3.67 8.76
C GLN A 69 0.76 2.74 7.60
N GLN A 70 -0.10 2.57 6.59
CA GLN A 70 0.23 1.82 5.38
C GLN A 70 1.24 2.57 4.52
N GLN A 71 1.09 3.87 4.30
CA GLN A 71 2.05 4.68 3.54
C GLN A 71 3.41 4.78 4.23
N GLN A 72 3.44 4.89 5.57
CA GLN A 72 4.70 4.85 6.32
C GLN A 72 5.36 3.46 6.26
N LYS A 73 4.59 2.36 6.38
CA LYS A 73 5.11 1.00 6.21
C LYS A 73 5.56 0.70 4.78
N GLU A 74 4.86 1.19 3.76
CA GLU A 74 5.25 1.04 2.34
C GLU A 74 6.54 1.81 2.05
N HIS A 75 6.71 3.00 2.63
CA HIS A 75 7.96 3.77 2.49
C HIS A 75 9.13 3.11 3.24
N GLU A 76 8.90 2.57 4.45
CA GLU A 76 9.92 1.86 5.24
C GLU A 76 10.26 0.46 4.67
N GLU A 77 9.28 -0.25 4.09
CA GLU A 77 9.49 -1.47 3.29
C GLU A 77 10.18 -1.15 1.96
N GLN A 78 9.88 -0.04 1.29
CA GLN A 78 10.61 0.36 0.08
C GLN A 78 12.07 0.68 0.37
N VAL A 79 12.38 1.34 1.48
CA VAL A 79 13.77 1.68 1.88
C VAL A 79 14.53 0.43 2.39
N SER A 80 13.88 -0.45 3.16
CA SER A 80 14.51 -1.70 3.60
C SER A 80 14.62 -2.76 2.48
N GLU A 81 13.68 -2.79 1.53
CA GLU A 81 13.71 -3.69 0.40
C GLU A 81 14.65 -3.20 -0.70
N SER A 82 14.80 -1.88 -0.91
CA SER A 82 15.83 -1.33 -1.82
C SER A 82 17.24 -1.67 -1.34
N THR A 83 17.55 -1.44 -0.05
CA THR A 83 18.85 -1.85 0.52
C THR A 83 19.06 -3.37 0.47
N ASN A 84 18.00 -4.18 0.64
CA ASN A 84 18.10 -5.64 0.49
C ASN A 84 18.26 -6.07 -0.99
N LYS A 85 17.61 -5.38 -1.94
CA LYS A 85 17.72 -5.60 -3.38
C LYS A 85 19.13 -5.27 -3.88
N GLU A 86 19.72 -4.18 -3.41
CA GLU A 86 21.13 -3.83 -3.67
C GLU A 86 22.09 -4.89 -3.12
N ARG A 87 21.85 -5.35 -1.88
CA ARG A 87 22.63 -6.47 -1.31
C ARG A 87 22.49 -7.76 -2.14
N LYS A 88 21.33 -8.01 -2.78
CA LYS A 88 21.12 -9.17 -3.65
C LYS A 88 21.83 -9.01 -4.99
N SER A 89 21.84 -7.82 -5.58
CA SER A 89 22.59 -7.55 -6.82
C SER A 89 24.07 -7.77 -6.60
N ASP A 90 24.64 -7.20 -5.55
CA ASP A 90 26.07 -7.32 -5.27
C ASP A 90 26.48 -8.77 -5.03
N LYS A 91 25.67 -9.52 -4.29
CA LYS A 91 25.88 -10.96 -4.07
C LYS A 91 25.83 -11.75 -5.37
N ALA A 92 24.90 -11.45 -6.28
CA ALA A 92 24.80 -12.14 -7.56
C ALA A 92 25.95 -11.80 -8.51
N LEU A 93 26.42 -10.54 -8.50
CA LEU A 93 27.59 -10.12 -9.29
C LEU A 93 28.89 -10.72 -8.73
N ALA A 94 29.05 -10.74 -7.41
CA ALA A 94 30.18 -11.38 -6.75
C ALA A 94 30.20 -12.89 -7.00
N TYR A 95 29.02 -13.51 -7.02
CA TYR A 95 28.84 -14.91 -7.36
C TYR A 95 29.34 -15.25 -8.77
N LEU A 96 29.01 -14.44 -9.79
CA LEU A 96 29.55 -14.64 -11.15
C LEU A 96 31.07 -14.49 -11.18
N LYS A 97 31.63 -13.55 -10.40
CA LYS A 97 33.08 -13.37 -10.28
C LYS A 97 33.74 -14.60 -9.63
N GLN A 98 33.11 -15.15 -8.60
CA GLN A 98 33.59 -16.35 -7.91
C GLN A 98 33.52 -17.58 -8.82
N TRP A 99 32.40 -17.77 -9.53
CA TRP A 99 32.25 -18.81 -10.53
C TRP A 99 33.36 -18.73 -11.58
N LYS A 100 33.62 -17.54 -12.14
CA LYS A 100 34.69 -17.35 -13.14
C LYS A 100 36.08 -17.76 -12.62
N LYS A 101 36.35 -17.58 -11.32
CA LYS A 101 37.66 -17.86 -10.70
C LYS A 101 37.79 -19.32 -10.25
N HIS A 102 36.71 -19.94 -9.78
CA HIS A 102 36.68 -21.25 -9.14
C HIS A 102 35.52 -22.07 -9.69
N HIS A 103 35.51 -22.33 -11.00
CA HIS A 103 34.40 -23.03 -11.66
C HIS A 103 34.36 -24.54 -11.40
N ASP A 104 35.47 -25.14 -10.93
CA ASP A 104 35.59 -26.57 -10.68
C ASP A 104 34.96 -26.96 -9.33
N ASP A 105 35.23 -26.17 -8.27
CA ASP A 105 34.68 -26.37 -6.91
C ASP A 105 33.39 -25.57 -6.64
N TRP A 106 32.66 -25.30 -7.70
CA TRP A 106 31.58 -24.33 -7.71
C TRP A 106 30.25 -24.95 -7.23
N LYS A 107 29.64 -24.35 -6.21
CA LYS A 107 28.34 -24.80 -5.66
C LYS A 107 27.17 -23.95 -6.15
N PHE A 108 26.25 -24.58 -6.89
CA PHE A 108 25.04 -23.94 -7.40
C PHE A 108 24.19 -23.24 -6.33
N LYS A 109 23.93 -21.93 -6.50
CA LYS A 109 23.05 -21.13 -5.62
C LYS A 109 21.83 -20.68 -6.40
N LYS A 110 20.76 -21.48 -6.31
CA LYS A 110 19.48 -21.25 -7.00
C LYS A 110 18.94 -19.83 -6.84
N ILE A 111 19.00 -19.26 -5.64
CA ILE A 111 18.50 -17.91 -5.35
C ILE A 111 19.21 -16.85 -6.21
N LEU A 112 20.54 -16.93 -6.32
CA LEU A 112 21.33 -15.98 -7.11
C LEU A 112 21.16 -16.23 -8.60
N HIS A 113 21.08 -17.50 -9.03
CA HIS A 113 20.78 -17.82 -10.42
C HIS A 113 19.43 -17.26 -10.89
N VAL A 114 18.37 -17.45 -10.12
CA VAL A 114 17.05 -16.87 -10.43
C VAL A 114 17.11 -15.34 -10.46
N TRP A 115 17.88 -14.72 -9.56
CA TRP A 115 18.08 -13.27 -9.58
C TRP A 115 18.75 -12.81 -10.89
N LEU A 116 19.81 -13.50 -11.32
CA LEU A 116 20.51 -13.20 -12.58
C LEU A 116 19.57 -13.33 -13.80
N MET A 117 18.79 -14.41 -13.86
CA MET A 117 17.79 -14.64 -14.92
C MET A 117 16.71 -13.58 -14.98
N LYS A 118 16.37 -12.93 -13.85
CA LYS A 118 15.35 -11.88 -13.82
C LYS A 118 15.89 -10.50 -14.16
N ASN A 119 17.18 -10.25 -13.92
CA ASN A 119 17.77 -8.90 -13.95
C ASN A 119 18.73 -8.66 -15.12
N TRP A 120 18.92 -9.61 -16.04
CA TRP A 120 19.84 -9.43 -17.18
C TRP A 120 19.50 -8.24 -18.09
N LYS A 121 18.22 -7.83 -18.11
CA LYS A 121 17.71 -6.66 -18.86
C LYS A 121 18.11 -5.33 -18.23
N ASN A 122 18.43 -5.31 -16.93
CA ASN A 122 18.74 -4.07 -16.24
C ASN A 122 20.21 -3.71 -16.45
N VAL A 123 20.49 -2.72 -17.30
CA VAL A 123 21.87 -2.32 -17.64
C VAL A 123 22.59 -1.72 -16.43
N ASP A 124 21.89 -0.91 -15.62
CA ASP A 124 22.47 -0.23 -14.45
C ASP A 124 22.94 -1.20 -13.38
N LYS A 125 22.09 -2.16 -13.02
CA LYS A 125 22.37 -3.17 -11.98
C LYS A 125 23.20 -4.33 -12.51
N PHE A 126 23.29 -4.48 -13.83
CA PHE A 126 23.98 -5.57 -14.47
C PHE A 126 24.94 -5.06 -15.55
N PRO A 127 26.15 -4.60 -15.17
CA PRO A 127 27.10 -4.02 -16.12
C PRO A 127 27.53 -5.01 -17.20
N ASP A 128 27.86 -4.54 -18.41
CA ASP A 128 28.21 -5.39 -19.55
C ASP A 128 29.39 -6.33 -19.29
N LYS A 129 30.38 -5.87 -18.51
CA LYS A 129 31.51 -6.71 -18.10
C LYS A 129 31.05 -7.96 -17.33
N ARG A 130 30.00 -7.83 -16.52
CA ARG A 130 29.40 -8.93 -15.76
C ARG A 130 28.48 -9.76 -16.65
N PHE A 131 27.77 -9.12 -17.57
CA PHE A 131 26.95 -9.81 -18.59
C PHE A 131 27.77 -10.79 -19.44
N LYS A 132 28.98 -10.42 -19.87
CA LYS A 132 29.87 -11.34 -20.58
C LYS A 132 30.26 -12.59 -19.77
N ILE A 133 30.42 -12.44 -18.45
CA ILE A 133 30.71 -13.58 -17.55
C ILE A 133 29.46 -14.44 -17.39
N PHE A 134 28.30 -13.80 -17.31
CA PHE A 134 27.03 -14.46 -17.22
C PHE A 134 26.72 -15.32 -18.45
N LEU A 135 26.97 -14.84 -19.67
CA LEU A 135 26.80 -15.66 -20.88
C LEU A 135 27.62 -16.95 -20.83
N LYS A 136 28.89 -16.85 -20.43
CA LYS A 136 29.76 -18.02 -20.21
C LYS A 136 29.22 -18.95 -19.12
N TYR A 137 28.71 -18.36 -18.04
CA TYR A 137 28.08 -19.11 -16.95
C TYR A 137 26.88 -19.90 -17.46
N LEU A 138 26.00 -19.30 -18.28
CA LEU A 138 24.83 -19.98 -18.84
C LEU A 138 25.20 -21.13 -19.77
N HIS A 139 26.21 -20.92 -20.62
CA HIS A 139 26.71 -21.96 -21.51
C HIS A 139 27.31 -23.15 -20.76
N ALA A 140 27.90 -22.91 -19.58
CA ALA A 140 28.40 -23.99 -18.71
C ALA A 140 27.28 -24.73 -17.96
N GLN A 141 26.04 -24.24 -17.98
CA GLN A 141 24.90 -24.94 -17.39
C GLN A 141 24.33 -25.97 -18.38
N ASN A 142 23.67 -26.99 -17.85
CA ASN A 142 23.01 -28.00 -18.69
C ASN A 142 21.96 -27.35 -19.60
N SER A 143 22.15 -27.50 -20.91
CA SER A 143 21.33 -26.90 -21.98
C SER A 143 19.85 -27.31 -21.92
N GLN A 144 19.53 -28.43 -21.26
CA GLN A 144 18.16 -28.94 -21.11
C GLN A 144 17.39 -28.32 -19.93
N SER A 145 17.95 -27.35 -19.20
CA SER A 145 17.25 -26.77 -18.06
C SER A 145 16.05 -25.91 -18.48
N GLN A 146 14.92 -26.06 -17.79
CA GLN A 146 13.73 -25.24 -18.00
C GLN A 146 14.01 -23.73 -17.80
N ALA A 147 14.98 -23.38 -16.96
CA ALA A 147 15.39 -22.00 -16.74
C ALA A 147 16.00 -21.38 -18.00
N LEU A 148 16.88 -22.10 -18.71
CA LEU A 148 17.45 -21.64 -19.97
C LEU A 148 16.41 -21.58 -21.08
N SER A 149 15.48 -22.54 -21.14
CA SER A 149 14.37 -22.51 -22.12
C SER A 149 13.50 -21.26 -21.94
N ARG A 150 13.11 -20.94 -20.70
CA ARG A 150 12.37 -19.70 -20.38
C ARG A 150 13.15 -18.45 -20.75
N LEU A 151 14.46 -18.43 -20.47
CA LEU A 151 15.31 -17.30 -20.84
C LEU A 151 15.39 -17.13 -22.36
N LYS A 152 15.52 -18.21 -23.13
CA LYS A 152 15.49 -18.16 -24.60
C LYS A 152 14.18 -17.57 -25.11
N GLN A 153 13.05 -18.05 -24.60
CA GLN A 153 11.73 -17.52 -24.97
C GLN A 153 11.62 -16.04 -24.63
N GLU A 154 12.04 -15.64 -23.43
CA GLU A 154 12.03 -14.24 -23.03
C GLU A 154 12.92 -13.38 -23.93
N ALA A 155 14.15 -13.83 -24.24
CA ALA A 155 15.05 -13.13 -25.14
C ALA A 155 14.46 -12.98 -26.56
N GLN A 156 13.78 -14.00 -27.08
CA GLN A 156 13.10 -13.93 -28.38
C GLN A 156 12.03 -12.83 -28.39
N LEU A 157 11.14 -12.83 -27.38
CA LEU A 157 10.10 -11.82 -27.24
C LEU A 157 10.68 -10.40 -27.19
N MET A 158 11.80 -10.22 -26.50
CA MET A 158 12.45 -8.91 -26.40
C MET A 158 13.05 -8.43 -27.72
N ILE A 159 13.41 -9.33 -28.65
CA ILE A 159 13.94 -8.95 -29.97
C ILE A 159 12.81 -8.49 -30.90
N ASP A 160 11.68 -9.20 -30.83
CA ASP A 160 10.49 -8.98 -31.66
C ASP A 160 9.75 -7.69 -31.25
N ASP A 161 9.83 -7.30 -29.98
CA ASP A 161 9.26 -6.04 -29.49
C ASP A 161 10.17 -4.85 -29.86
N THR A 162 9.67 -4.00 -30.76
CA THR A 162 10.36 -2.80 -31.25
C THR A 162 10.28 -1.60 -30.29
N SER A 163 9.42 -1.68 -29.26
CA SER A 163 9.28 -0.65 -28.23
C SER A 163 10.40 -0.69 -27.18
N ILE A 164 11.10 -1.83 -27.07
CA ILE A 164 12.13 -2.07 -26.06
C ILE A 164 13.46 -1.42 -26.48
N GLU A 165 14.19 -0.92 -25.48
CA GLU A 165 15.53 -0.35 -25.67
C GLU A 165 16.47 -1.27 -26.45
N GLU A 166 17.20 -0.71 -27.42
CA GLU A 166 18.12 -1.47 -28.27
C GLU A 166 19.21 -2.20 -27.48
N SER A 167 19.65 -1.63 -26.36
CA SER A 167 20.62 -2.23 -25.44
C SER A 167 20.14 -3.59 -24.90
N ILE A 168 18.85 -3.70 -24.57
CA ILE A 168 18.23 -4.94 -24.10
C ILE A 168 18.12 -5.92 -25.27
N ARG A 169 17.73 -5.44 -26.46
CA ARG A 169 17.65 -6.27 -27.67
C ARG A 169 18.99 -6.88 -28.04
N GLU A 170 20.08 -6.13 -27.94
CA GLU A 170 21.44 -6.62 -28.17
C GLU A 170 21.86 -7.70 -27.16
N ARG A 171 21.51 -7.50 -25.88
CA ARG A 171 21.69 -8.53 -24.84
C ARG A 171 20.88 -9.79 -25.14
N SER A 172 19.64 -9.65 -25.60
CA SER A 172 18.80 -10.78 -26.00
C SER A 172 19.43 -11.58 -27.13
N ARG A 173 19.91 -10.91 -28.18
CA ARG A 173 20.62 -11.55 -29.30
C ARG A 173 21.85 -12.31 -28.81
N SER A 174 22.62 -11.70 -27.91
CA SER A 174 23.79 -12.34 -27.30
C SER A 174 23.41 -13.60 -26.52
N ILE A 175 22.31 -13.57 -25.75
CA ILE A 175 21.82 -14.74 -25.01
C ILE A 175 21.44 -15.87 -25.98
N LEU A 176 20.69 -15.56 -27.04
CA LEU A 176 20.30 -16.57 -28.02
C LEU A 176 21.51 -17.18 -28.71
N GLN A 177 22.47 -16.35 -29.15
CA GLN A 177 23.71 -16.82 -29.77
C GLN A 177 24.51 -17.77 -28.88
N TRP A 178 24.58 -17.50 -27.58
CA TRP A 178 25.32 -18.33 -26.63
C TRP A 178 24.60 -19.61 -26.19
N LEU A 179 23.28 -19.66 -26.36
CA LEU A 179 22.47 -20.81 -25.98
C LEU A 179 22.01 -21.66 -27.17
N THR A 180 22.35 -21.26 -28.40
CA THR A 180 22.12 -22.03 -29.62
C THR A 180 23.10 -23.19 -29.68
#